data_AF-A0A1Q8JMR6-F1
#
_entry.id   AF-A0A1Q8JMR6-F1
#
_cell.length_a   1.000
_cell.length_b   1.000
_cell.length_c   1.000
_cell.angle_alpha   90.00
_cell.angle_beta   90.00
_cell.angle_gamma   90.00
#
_symmetry.space_group_name_H-M   'P 1'
#
loop_
_entity.id
_entity.type
_entity.pdbx_description
1 polymer ?
#
loop_
_entity_poly.entity_id
_entity_poly.type
_entity_poly.pdbx_seq_one_letter_code
_entity_poly.pdbx_strand_id
1 'polypeptide(L)'
;MGGVRTALTALLAARRGARHPGNRGTCGVRRPSRFGLPAQRRGHRGDPAAVPRRRRTAGTHRHLYAVLPRVRLPRAEAAVAPAVGRGRGRRRARHVGARGRIRHEGDGHARGPRDGDHYVVNGAKTFISNGAAADLVVLAVKTDPAAGRNGISLLVVETDTPGFERGRKLDKLGLKAQDLAELAFTDMRVPVTNRLGEENEGFRYLSANLAQERLSIAINSQAAAEAAVDTAAEMLADRRTDQHTKFEIAGCVTEVRAGRALVDTSLASLVAGELDGADAALAKLYCTELQGRVVDRCLQLAGSDGYRWSSSLGRAYLDGRVSRIYGGSSEIMKVIIAKAAGL
;
A
#
# COMPACT_ATOMS: atom_id res chain seq x y z
N MET A 1 27.15 -25.12 -18.22
CA MET A 1 26.62 -25.86 -17.05
C MET A 1 27.77 -26.05 -16.06
N GLY A 2 27.61 -25.64 -14.79
CA GLY A 2 28.62 -25.96 -13.76
C GLY A 2 28.78 -25.01 -12.56
N GLY A 3 28.10 -23.86 -12.50
CA GLY A 3 28.33 -22.82 -11.47
C GLY A 3 27.32 -22.75 -10.32
N VAL A 4 26.65 -23.84 -9.93
CA VAL A 4 25.53 -23.81 -8.94
C VAL A 4 25.84 -24.53 -7.61
N ARG A 5 27.06 -25.04 -7.40
CA ARG A 5 27.36 -25.88 -6.22
C ARG A 5 28.11 -25.25 -5.05
N THR A 6 28.57 -24.00 -5.14
CA THR A 6 29.45 -23.44 -4.08
C THR A 6 28.74 -22.53 -3.05
N ALA A 7 27.47 -22.14 -3.28
CA ALA A 7 26.77 -21.21 -2.38
C ALA A 7 25.86 -21.88 -1.30
N LEU A 8 25.66 -23.21 -1.36
CA LEU A 8 24.69 -23.89 -0.48
C LEU A 8 25.29 -24.39 0.85
N THR A 9 26.62 -24.46 0.97
CA THR A 9 27.28 -25.04 2.15
C THR A 9 27.45 -24.04 3.30
N ALA A 10 27.35 -22.73 3.06
CA ALA A 10 27.50 -21.70 4.10
C ALA A 10 26.23 -21.40 4.91
N LEU A 11 25.05 -21.90 4.50
CA LEU A 11 23.76 -21.54 5.12
C LEU A 11 23.24 -22.55 6.17
N LEU A 12 23.85 -23.73 6.31
CA LEU A 12 23.36 -24.81 7.18
C LEU A 12 24.05 -24.91 8.55
N ALA A 13 25.10 -24.14 8.82
CA ALA A 13 25.86 -24.24 10.07
C ALA A 13 25.33 -23.37 11.25
N ALA A 14 24.36 -22.47 11.03
CA ALA A 14 23.88 -21.53 12.07
C ALA A 14 22.60 -22.00 12.80
N ARG A 15 22.36 -23.31 12.89
CA ARG A 15 21.12 -23.88 13.48
C ARG A 15 21.38 -24.72 14.74
N ARG A 16 22.21 -24.24 15.66
CA ARG A 16 22.28 -24.78 17.03
C ARG A 16 22.56 -23.66 18.03
N GLY A 17 21.61 -23.39 18.93
CA GLY A 17 21.83 -22.59 20.13
C GLY A 17 20.85 -21.45 20.34
N ALA A 18 19.72 -21.74 21.02
CA ALA A 18 19.14 -20.93 22.11
C ALA A 18 17.70 -21.39 22.38
N ARG A 19 17.49 -22.01 23.55
CA ARG A 19 16.18 -22.26 24.17
C ARG A 19 15.85 -21.11 25.13
N HIS A 20 14.54 -20.97 25.41
CA HIS A 20 13.85 -20.32 26.55
C HIS A 20 13.32 -18.86 26.41
N PRO A 21 12.30 -18.43 27.21
CA PRO A 21 10.88 -18.78 27.07
C PRO A 21 9.94 -17.55 27.01
N GLY A 22 8.68 -17.77 26.60
CA GLY A 22 7.54 -16.95 27.05
C GLY A 22 6.93 -15.99 26.04
N ASN A 23 6.00 -16.48 25.22
CA ASN A 23 4.72 -15.78 25.03
C ASN A 23 3.67 -16.78 24.51
N ARG A 24 2.74 -17.18 25.38
CA ARG A 24 1.60 -18.01 24.99
C ARG A 24 0.70 -17.19 24.07
N GLY A 25 0.28 -17.81 22.97
CA GLY A 25 -0.37 -17.15 21.85
C GLY A 25 -1.68 -16.43 22.20
N THR A 26 -1.91 -15.35 21.49
CA THR A 26 -3.26 -14.84 21.21
C THR A 26 -3.48 -14.95 19.70
N CYS A 27 -3.65 -16.17 19.23
CA CYS A 27 -4.35 -16.44 17.98
C CYS A 27 -5.83 -16.35 18.32
N GLY A 28 -6.43 -15.18 18.09
CA GLY A 28 -7.83 -14.93 18.39
C GLY A 28 -8.41 -14.02 17.32
N VAL A 29 -9.04 -14.64 16.32
CA VAL A 29 -9.95 -13.96 15.40
C VAL A 29 -11.03 -13.27 16.24
N ARG A 30 -11.06 -11.93 16.24
CA ARG A 30 -12.13 -11.17 16.92
C ARG A 30 -13.29 -10.94 15.96
N ARG A 31 -14.49 -10.95 16.57
CA ARG A 31 -15.84 -10.86 16.00
C ARG A 31 -16.01 -9.81 14.89
N PRO A 32 -16.97 -10.02 13.96
CA PRO A 32 -17.33 -9.03 12.95
C PRO A 32 -17.80 -7.71 13.60
N SER A 33 -17.72 -6.61 12.83
CA SER A 33 -18.17 -5.27 13.22
C SER A 33 -19.60 -5.28 13.77
N ARG A 34 -19.93 -4.28 14.60
CA ARG A 34 -21.23 -4.12 15.30
C ARG A 34 -22.46 -4.16 14.36
N PHE A 35 -22.24 -4.02 13.06
CA PHE A 35 -23.26 -3.95 12.01
C PHE A 35 -23.19 -5.12 11.01
N GLY A 36 -22.60 -6.27 11.38
CA GLY A 36 -22.60 -7.47 10.54
C GLY A 36 -23.97 -8.14 10.52
N LEU A 37 -24.47 -8.51 9.34
CA LEU A 37 -25.63 -9.41 9.22
C LEU A 37 -25.32 -10.74 9.91
N PRO A 38 -26.25 -11.31 10.69
CA PRO A 38 -26.08 -12.68 11.16
C PRO A 38 -26.09 -13.62 9.95
N ALA A 39 -25.08 -14.48 9.86
CA ALA A 39 -25.14 -15.64 8.98
C ALA A 39 -26.40 -16.44 9.36
N GLN A 40 -27.33 -16.62 8.41
CA GLN A 40 -28.48 -17.51 8.60
C GLN A 40 -27.97 -18.93 8.87
N ARG A 41 -27.93 -19.32 10.15
CA ARG A 41 -27.80 -20.72 10.56
C ARG A 41 -29.21 -21.28 10.76
N ARG A 42 -29.56 -22.27 9.95
CA ARG A 42 -30.74 -23.12 10.17
C ARG A 42 -30.59 -23.86 11.50
N GLY A 43 -31.63 -23.75 12.35
CA GLY A 43 -32.08 -24.74 13.33
C GLY A 43 -31.17 -25.10 14.52
N HIS A 44 -31.50 -24.60 15.72
CA HIS A 44 -32.01 -25.42 16.84
C HIS A 44 -32.41 -24.54 18.04
N ARG A 45 -33.54 -24.88 18.67
CA ARG A 45 -34.12 -24.26 19.87
C ARG A 45 -33.27 -24.53 21.12
N GLY A 46 -33.17 -23.55 22.01
CA GLY A 46 -32.64 -23.67 23.38
C GLY A 46 -32.68 -22.34 24.14
N ASP A 47 -33.35 -22.34 25.29
CA ASP A 47 -33.80 -21.22 26.15
C ASP A 47 -32.68 -20.41 26.85
N PRO A 48 -32.94 -19.18 27.39
CA PRO A 48 -31.92 -18.25 27.86
C PRO A 48 -31.65 -18.36 29.37
N ALA A 49 -30.37 -18.26 29.76
CA ALA A 49 -29.99 -18.01 31.15
C ALA A 49 -28.92 -16.90 31.22
N ALA A 50 -29.19 -15.94 32.12
CA ALA A 50 -28.45 -14.72 32.36
C ALA A 50 -27.02 -14.95 32.89
N VAL A 51 -26.08 -14.09 32.50
CA VAL A 51 -24.73 -13.97 33.10
C VAL A 51 -24.36 -12.48 33.20
N PRO A 52 -23.79 -12.00 34.33
CA PRO A 52 -23.83 -10.58 34.70
C PRO A 52 -22.74 -9.71 34.05
N ARG A 53 -23.06 -8.42 33.89
CA ARG A 53 -22.19 -7.36 33.36
C ARG A 53 -21.02 -7.09 34.31
N ARG A 54 -19.78 -7.33 33.86
CA ARG A 54 -18.57 -6.75 34.47
C ARG A 54 -18.15 -5.47 33.73
N ARG A 55 -18.04 -4.37 34.50
CA ARG A 55 -17.36 -3.13 34.12
C ARG A 55 -15.94 -3.44 33.65
N ARG A 56 -15.51 -2.82 32.54
CA ARG A 56 -14.08 -2.72 32.19
C ARG A 56 -13.71 -1.26 31.94
N THR A 57 -12.69 -0.87 32.68
CA THR A 57 -11.96 0.38 32.69
C THR A 57 -11.19 0.62 31.39
N ALA A 58 -11.20 1.90 31.00
CA ALA A 58 -10.22 2.71 30.27
C ALA A 58 -9.07 2.03 29.49
N GLY A 59 -8.96 2.42 28.21
CA GLY A 59 -7.74 3.05 27.70
C GLY A 59 -6.63 2.13 27.20
N THR A 60 -6.77 1.60 25.98
CA THR A 60 -5.61 1.21 25.16
C THR A 60 -5.78 1.77 23.76
N HIS A 61 -4.97 2.78 23.43
CA HIS A 61 -4.82 3.34 22.08
C HIS A 61 -4.45 2.22 21.10
N ARG A 62 -5.34 1.93 20.16
CA ARG A 62 -5.10 0.97 19.07
C ARG A 62 -4.54 1.71 17.86
N HIS A 63 -3.27 1.46 17.56
CA HIS A 63 -2.67 1.80 16.28
C HIS A 63 -3.26 0.90 15.18
N LEU A 64 -3.87 1.53 14.17
CA LEU A 64 -4.49 0.87 13.03
C LEU A 64 -3.39 0.48 12.03
N TYR A 65 -3.13 -0.81 11.89
CA TYR A 65 -2.40 -1.39 10.76
C TYR A 65 -3.25 -2.55 10.24
N ALA A 66 -3.74 -2.44 9.01
CA ALA A 66 -4.50 -3.50 8.36
C ALA A 66 -3.60 -4.73 8.19
N VAL A 67 -4.07 -5.89 8.67
CA VAL A 67 -3.38 -7.19 8.59
C VAL A 67 -3.88 -7.90 7.34
N LEU A 68 -2.98 -8.17 6.38
CA LEU A 68 -3.25 -9.03 5.22
C LEU A 68 -3.06 -10.52 5.61
N PRO A 69 -3.87 -11.45 5.05
CA PRO A 69 -3.62 -12.88 5.18
C PRO A 69 -2.33 -13.29 4.43
N ARG A 70 -1.57 -14.23 5.01
CA ARG A 70 -0.33 -14.76 4.42
C ARG A 70 -0.64 -15.60 3.18
N VAL A 71 -0.54 -15.01 2.00
CA VAL A 71 -0.46 -15.74 0.72
C VAL A 71 1.00 -16.16 0.51
N ARG A 72 1.25 -17.45 0.24
CA ARG A 72 2.57 -17.98 -0.14
C ARG A 72 2.80 -17.64 -1.63
N LEU A 73 3.68 -16.69 -1.91
CA LEU A 73 4.09 -16.34 -3.28
C LEU A 73 5.16 -17.34 -3.80
N PRO A 74 5.08 -17.79 -5.06
CA PRO A 74 6.18 -18.46 -5.75
C PRO A 74 7.43 -17.56 -5.83
N ARG A 75 8.61 -18.17 -5.92
CA ARG A 75 9.89 -17.45 -5.95
C ARG A 75 9.95 -16.54 -7.19
N ALA A 76 10.22 -15.25 -6.95
CA ALA A 76 10.42 -14.15 -7.91
C ALA A 76 9.18 -13.32 -8.29
N GLU A 77 8.34 -12.91 -7.32
CA GLU A 77 7.34 -11.85 -7.54
C GLU A 77 7.35 -10.85 -6.37
N ALA A 78 7.69 -9.60 -6.66
CA ALA A 78 7.85 -8.53 -5.67
C ALA A 78 6.53 -7.77 -5.48
N ALA A 79 5.73 -8.19 -4.50
CA ALA A 79 4.57 -7.44 -4.04
C ALA A 79 5.00 -6.28 -3.09
N VAL A 80 4.47 -5.09 -3.34
CA VAL A 80 4.64 -3.89 -2.51
C VAL A 80 3.73 -4.00 -1.28
N ALA A 81 4.32 -4.09 -0.09
CA ALA A 81 3.61 -3.97 1.19
C ALA A 81 4.38 -3.02 2.12
N PRO A 82 3.73 -2.07 2.81
CA PRO A 82 4.36 -1.33 3.89
C PRO A 82 4.35 -2.20 5.16
N ALA A 83 5.50 -2.71 5.58
CA ALA A 83 5.65 -3.41 6.85
C ALA A 83 6.43 -2.54 7.86
N VAL A 84 5.73 -2.07 8.88
CA VAL A 84 6.33 -1.51 10.11
C VAL A 84 6.67 -2.67 11.04
N GLY A 85 7.95 -2.86 11.33
CA GLY A 85 8.45 -3.82 12.32
C GLY A 85 9.85 -3.46 12.77
N ARG A 86 10.02 -3.18 14.07
CA ARG A 86 11.32 -2.89 14.70
C ARG A 86 12.06 -4.20 14.98
N GLY A 87 13.31 -4.27 14.52
CA GLY A 87 14.27 -5.31 14.88
C GLY A 87 15.63 -4.97 14.30
N ARG A 88 16.63 -4.73 15.15
CA ARG A 88 18.03 -4.54 14.75
C ARG A 88 18.61 -5.91 14.36
N GLY A 89 18.99 -6.04 13.10
CA GLY A 89 19.64 -7.21 12.52
C GLY A 89 19.61 -7.07 11.00
N ARG A 90 20.79 -7.18 10.36
CA ARG A 90 21.07 -6.98 8.92
C ARG A 90 19.82 -6.93 8.05
N ARG A 91 19.48 -5.72 7.59
CA ARG A 91 18.20 -5.41 6.95
C ARG A 91 18.12 -6.11 5.61
N ARG A 92 17.14 -7.00 5.47
CA ARG A 92 16.77 -7.65 4.21
C ARG A 92 16.19 -6.62 3.24
N ALA A 93 16.42 -6.85 1.94
CA ALA A 93 15.93 -6.07 0.81
C ALA A 93 14.55 -5.45 1.07
N ARG A 94 14.50 -4.11 1.10
CA ARG A 94 13.26 -3.34 1.15
C ARG A 94 12.99 -2.84 -0.26
N HIS A 95 11.94 -3.36 -0.89
CA HIS A 95 11.56 -2.99 -2.24
C HIS A 95 10.91 -1.61 -2.26
N VAL A 96 11.46 -0.70 -3.06
CA VAL A 96 10.89 0.63 -3.31
C VAL A 96 10.53 0.72 -4.78
N GLY A 97 9.24 0.66 -5.07
CA GLY A 97 8.69 1.02 -6.37
C GLY A 97 8.72 2.54 -6.52
N ALA A 98 9.74 3.06 -7.20
CA ALA A 98 9.86 4.48 -7.49
C ALA A 98 9.00 4.85 -8.71
N ARG A 99 7.76 5.32 -8.48
CA ARG A 99 6.95 5.99 -9.52
C ARG A 99 6.71 7.45 -9.15
N GLY A 100 7.61 8.33 -9.59
CA GLY A 100 7.43 9.77 -9.59
C GLY A 100 6.90 10.27 -10.94
N ARG A 101 6.01 11.27 -10.94
CA ARG A 101 5.78 12.13 -12.12
C ARG A 101 7.10 12.84 -12.44
N ILE A 102 7.59 12.68 -13.66
CA ILE A 102 8.66 13.50 -14.21
C ILE A 102 8.04 14.88 -14.48
N ARG A 103 8.48 15.93 -13.78
CA ARG A 103 8.20 17.30 -14.23
C ARG A 103 9.00 17.51 -15.51
N HIS A 104 8.31 17.84 -16.60
CA HIS A 104 8.92 18.35 -17.82
C HIS A 104 9.33 19.80 -17.56
N GLU A 105 10.55 20.00 -17.07
CA GLU A 105 11.26 21.27 -17.11
C GLU A 105 12.73 20.93 -17.38
N GLY A 106 13.16 21.15 -18.62
CA GLY A 106 14.52 20.89 -19.10
C GLY A 106 14.77 19.43 -19.49
N ASP A 107 15.49 19.22 -20.59
CA ASP A 107 15.87 17.94 -21.19
C ASP A 107 16.80 17.04 -20.34
N GLY A 108 16.51 16.84 -19.05
CA GLY A 108 17.27 15.99 -18.13
C GLY A 108 16.94 14.51 -18.25
N HIS A 109 17.30 13.90 -19.38
CA HIS A 109 17.12 12.47 -19.65
C HIS A 109 18.18 11.64 -18.91
N ALA A 110 17.76 10.55 -18.27
CA ALA A 110 18.67 9.49 -17.87
C ALA A 110 19.26 8.83 -19.12
N ARG A 111 20.43 9.32 -19.56
CA ARG A 111 21.18 8.78 -20.68
C ARG A 111 22.09 7.68 -20.16
N GLY A 112 21.91 6.47 -20.67
CA GLY A 112 22.89 5.40 -20.55
C GLY A 112 23.16 4.77 -21.90
N PRO A 113 24.11 5.28 -22.69
CA PRO A 113 24.80 4.39 -23.64
C PRO A 113 25.48 3.29 -22.80
N ARG A 114 25.45 2.05 -23.30
CA ARG A 114 26.29 0.99 -22.72
C ARG A 114 27.74 1.45 -22.83
N ASP A 115 28.43 1.59 -21.70
CA ASP A 115 29.87 1.80 -21.65
C ASP A 115 30.50 0.48 -21.19
N GLY A 116 30.71 -0.42 -22.15
CA GLY A 116 31.08 -1.82 -21.90
C GLY A 116 30.05 -2.53 -21.02
N ASP A 117 30.46 -2.91 -19.81
CA ASP A 117 29.68 -3.74 -18.87
C ASP A 117 28.76 -2.94 -17.93
N HIS A 118 28.60 -1.63 -18.16
CA HIS A 118 27.82 -0.74 -17.29
C HIS A 118 26.79 0.09 -18.06
N TYR A 119 25.68 0.38 -17.38
CA TYR A 119 24.80 1.50 -17.67
C TYR A 119 25.34 2.75 -16.97
N VAL A 120 25.41 3.87 -17.69
CA VAL A 120 25.57 5.19 -17.06
C VAL A 120 24.18 5.76 -16.81
N VAL A 121 23.90 6.24 -15.60
CA VAL A 121 22.56 6.73 -15.22
C VAL A 121 22.67 8.16 -14.73
N ASN A 122 21.90 9.03 -15.36
CA ASN A 122 21.80 10.44 -15.02
C ASN A 122 20.35 10.86 -14.72
N GLY A 123 20.13 11.97 -14.03
CA GLY A 123 18.80 12.56 -13.84
C GLY A 123 18.27 12.45 -12.42
N ALA A 124 16.96 12.58 -12.26
CA ALA A 124 16.34 12.66 -10.94
C ALA A 124 14.96 12.01 -10.89
N LYS A 125 14.55 11.63 -9.68
CA LYS A 125 13.19 11.14 -9.38
C LYS A 125 12.66 11.83 -8.15
N THR A 126 11.40 12.26 -8.20
CA THR A 126 10.71 12.91 -7.09
C THR A 126 9.55 12.06 -6.59
N PHE A 127 9.08 12.33 -5.38
CA PHE A 127 8.01 11.60 -4.70
C PHE A 127 8.31 10.10 -4.51
N ILE A 128 9.56 9.77 -4.15
CA ILE A 128 9.96 8.38 -3.93
C ILE A 128 9.63 7.95 -2.51
N SER A 129 8.61 7.11 -2.42
CA SER A 129 8.18 6.47 -1.17
C SER A 129 9.33 5.66 -0.59
N ASN A 130 9.64 5.83 0.69
CA ASN A 130 10.81 5.23 1.35
C ASN A 130 12.18 5.67 0.80
N GLY A 131 12.26 6.70 -0.06
CA GLY A 131 13.53 7.12 -0.67
C GLY A 131 14.61 7.56 0.33
N ALA A 132 14.22 8.09 1.49
CA ALA A 132 15.16 8.46 2.55
C ALA A 132 15.69 7.25 3.33
N ALA A 133 14.92 6.15 3.39
CA ALA A 133 15.22 4.98 4.22
C ALA A 133 15.57 3.71 3.43
N ALA A 134 15.46 3.72 2.11
CA ALA A 134 15.72 2.57 1.24
C ALA A 134 17.22 2.25 1.16
N ASP A 135 17.59 0.98 1.24
CA ASP A 135 18.96 0.53 0.95
C ASP A 135 19.11 0.07 -0.52
N LEU A 136 17.98 -0.28 -1.16
CA LEU A 136 17.90 -0.79 -2.52
C LEU A 136 16.72 -0.13 -3.25
N VAL A 137 16.91 0.28 -4.51
CA VAL A 137 15.90 0.95 -5.33
C VAL A 137 15.74 0.23 -6.66
N VAL A 138 14.50 0.01 -7.09
CA VAL A 138 14.21 -0.41 -8.48
C VAL A 138 13.97 0.83 -9.31
N LEU A 139 14.90 1.13 -10.20
CA LEU A 139 14.92 2.33 -11.01
C LEU A 139 14.45 2.02 -12.44
N ALA A 140 13.36 2.67 -12.86
CA ALA A 140 12.96 2.70 -14.26
C ALA A 140 13.75 3.77 -15.03
N VAL A 141 14.58 3.31 -15.96
CA VAL A 141 15.47 4.14 -16.81
C VAL A 141 15.11 3.97 -18.27
N LYS A 142 15.37 4.99 -19.10
CA LYS A 142 15.26 4.88 -20.56
C LYS A 142 16.60 4.40 -21.12
N THR A 143 16.65 3.15 -21.58
CA THR A 143 17.80 2.57 -22.28
C THR A 143 17.74 2.84 -23.78
N ASP A 144 16.55 3.00 -24.34
CA ASP A 144 16.33 3.52 -25.69
C ASP A 144 15.38 4.74 -25.65
N PRO A 145 15.91 5.97 -25.70
CA PRO A 145 15.09 7.16 -25.67
C PRO A 145 14.11 7.29 -26.84
N ALA A 146 14.46 6.77 -28.03
CA ALA A 146 13.67 6.89 -29.25
C ALA A 146 12.46 5.94 -29.24
N ALA A 147 12.56 4.80 -28.55
CA ALA A 147 11.46 3.83 -28.43
C ALA A 147 10.35 4.23 -27.43
N GLY A 148 10.41 5.45 -26.86
CA GLY A 148 9.36 5.96 -25.96
C GLY A 148 9.17 5.08 -24.72
N ARG A 149 7.96 4.55 -24.50
CA ARG A 149 7.68 3.64 -23.37
C ARG A 149 8.30 2.26 -23.54
N ASN A 150 8.55 1.83 -24.79
CA ASN A 150 9.15 0.54 -25.11
C ASN A 150 10.67 0.58 -24.96
N GLY A 151 11.26 1.72 -24.63
CA GLY A 151 12.70 1.85 -24.36
C GLY A 151 13.04 1.88 -22.88
N ILE A 152 12.14 1.41 -22.01
CA ILE A 152 12.30 1.47 -20.55
C ILE A 152 12.87 0.15 -20.05
N SER A 153 13.94 0.20 -19.26
CA SER A 153 14.50 -0.93 -18.50
C SER A 153 14.38 -0.71 -17.00
N LEU A 154 14.44 -1.80 -16.23
CA LEU A 154 14.49 -1.76 -14.77
C LEU A 154 15.89 -2.12 -14.29
N LEU A 155 16.48 -1.29 -13.44
CA LEU A 155 17.76 -1.53 -12.78
C LEU A 155 17.57 -1.64 -11.28
N VAL A 156 18.27 -2.57 -10.64
CA VAL A 156 18.34 -2.70 -9.19
C VAL A 156 19.60 -1.98 -8.70
N VAL A 157 19.42 -0.92 -7.91
CA VAL A 157 20.52 -0.03 -7.51
C VAL A 157 20.62 0.00 -5.99
N GLU A 158 21.82 -0.25 -5.47
CA GLU A 158 22.14 -0.04 -4.05
C GLU A 158 22.39 1.45 -3.79
N THR A 159 21.87 1.98 -2.69
CA THR A 159 21.89 3.44 -2.45
C THR A 159 23.26 4.02 -2.05
N ASP A 160 24.29 3.19 -1.96
CA ASP A 160 25.70 3.56 -1.81
C ASP A 160 26.47 3.49 -3.14
N THR A 161 25.80 3.16 -4.26
CA THR A 161 26.39 3.20 -5.61
C THR A 161 26.90 4.62 -5.90
N PRO A 162 28.18 4.82 -6.30
CA PRO A 162 28.71 6.13 -6.64
C PRO A 162 27.86 6.85 -7.69
N GLY A 163 27.53 8.12 -7.44
CA GLY A 163 26.62 8.90 -8.27
C GLY A 163 25.15 8.85 -7.83
N PHE A 164 24.78 8.00 -6.85
CA PHE A 164 23.47 8.04 -6.20
C PHE A 164 23.46 9.09 -5.09
N GLU A 165 22.47 9.98 -5.10
CA GLU A 165 22.28 10.98 -4.05
C GLU A 165 20.83 11.03 -3.57
N ARG A 166 20.67 11.14 -2.25
CA ARG A 166 19.37 11.46 -1.64
C ARG A 166 19.22 12.97 -1.58
N GLY A 167 18.19 13.47 -2.26
CA GLY A 167 17.78 14.86 -2.16
C GLY A 167 16.94 15.12 -0.92
N ARG A 168 16.07 16.13 -1.01
CA ARG A 168 15.26 16.58 0.12
C ARG A 168 14.19 15.54 0.50
N LYS A 169 14.00 15.34 1.81
CA LYS A 169 12.81 14.71 2.35
C LYS A 169 11.65 15.69 2.30
N LEU A 170 10.59 15.34 1.58
CA LEU A 170 9.44 16.20 1.37
C LEU A 170 8.54 16.24 2.61
N ASP A 171 8.18 17.45 3.04
CA ASP A 171 7.09 17.64 4.00
C ASP A 171 5.74 17.48 3.30
N LYS A 172 4.85 16.71 3.90
CA LYS A 172 3.60 16.23 3.30
C LYS A 172 2.42 16.58 4.17
N LEU A 173 1.25 16.78 3.57
CA LEU A 173 0.00 16.98 4.31
C LEU A 173 -0.31 15.80 5.25
N GLY A 174 -0.26 14.57 4.72
CA GLY A 174 -0.52 13.32 5.44
C GLY A 174 0.58 12.28 5.23
N LEU A 175 0.32 11.06 5.71
CA LEU A 175 1.24 9.92 5.73
C LEU A 175 2.59 10.27 6.36
N LYS A 176 2.56 10.99 7.49
CA LYS A 176 3.77 11.51 8.16
C LYS A 176 4.77 10.42 8.57
N ALA A 177 4.29 9.19 8.81
CA ALA A 177 5.14 8.05 9.17
C ALA A 177 5.93 7.47 7.97
N GLN A 178 5.45 7.69 6.75
CA GLN A 178 6.13 7.28 5.52
C GLN A 178 7.06 8.40 5.06
N ASP A 179 8.33 8.11 4.78
CA ASP A 179 9.21 9.09 4.14
C ASP A 179 8.96 9.16 2.64
N LEU A 180 9.15 10.36 2.10
CA LEU A 180 9.01 10.68 0.68
C LEU A 180 10.19 11.59 0.33
N ALA A 181 10.99 11.20 -0.65
CA ALA A 181 12.24 11.89 -0.96
C ALA A 181 12.41 12.14 -2.45
N GLU A 182 13.26 13.12 -2.75
CA GLU A 182 13.90 13.28 -4.05
C GLU A 182 15.15 12.40 -4.11
N LEU A 183 15.43 11.81 -5.26
CA LEU A 183 16.64 11.05 -5.57
C LEU A 183 17.29 11.68 -6.81
N ALA A 184 18.61 11.83 -6.78
CA ALA A 184 19.40 12.32 -7.90
C ALA A 184 20.47 11.28 -8.29
N PHE A 185 20.80 11.26 -9.57
CA PHE A 185 21.75 10.33 -10.17
C PHE A 185 22.67 11.13 -11.09
N THR A 186 23.97 11.12 -10.81
CA THR A 186 24.98 11.85 -11.60
C THR A 186 26.08 10.88 -11.98
N ASP A 187 26.17 10.60 -13.28
CA ASP A 187 27.12 9.64 -13.88
C ASP A 187 27.22 8.31 -13.12
N MET A 188 26.08 7.86 -12.58
CA MET A 188 26.00 6.67 -11.76
C MET A 188 26.20 5.44 -12.63
N ARG A 189 27.30 4.71 -12.40
CA ARG A 189 27.65 3.50 -13.16
C ARG A 189 27.02 2.27 -12.51
N VAL A 190 26.09 1.63 -13.21
CA VAL A 190 25.36 0.45 -12.73
C VAL A 190 25.72 -0.76 -13.60
N PRO A 191 26.21 -1.88 -13.04
CA PRO A 191 26.54 -3.08 -13.82
C PRO A 191 25.34 -3.59 -14.63
N VAL A 192 25.57 -4.12 -15.83
CA VAL A 192 24.50 -4.71 -16.66
C VAL A 192 23.81 -5.89 -15.95
N THR A 193 24.53 -6.60 -15.08
CA THR A 193 24.01 -7.69 -14.25
C THR A 193 22.97 -7.25 -13.22
N ASN A 194 22.89 -5.96 -12.90
CA ASN A 194 21.87 -5.39 -12.02
C ASN A 194 20.54 -5.12 -12.75
N ARG A 195 20.46 -5.38 -14.05
CA ARG A 195 19.21 -5.27 -14.80
C ARG A 195 18.21 -6.32 -14.32
N LEU A 196 17.01 -5.87 -14.00
CA LEU A 196 15.89 -6.73 -13.62
C LEU A 196 15.09 -7.08 -14.88
N GLY A 197 15.31 -8.31 -15.37
CA GLY A 197 14.68 -8.82 -16.58
C GLY A 197 15.40 -8.40 -17.85
N GLU A 198 14.67 -8.37 -18.96
CA GLU A 198 15.23 -8.02 -20.26
C GLU A 198 15.29 -6.50 -20.47
N GLU A 199 16.24 -6.08 -21.30
CA GLU A 199 16.35 -4.68 -21.70
C GLU A 199 15.10 -4.26 -22.48
N ASN A 200 14.65 -3.02 -22.28
CA ASN A 200 13.49 -2.42 -22.95
C ASN A 200 12.12 -3.04 -22.58
N GLU A 201 12.09 -4.12 -21.80
CA GLU A 201 10.87 -4.78 -21.31
C GLU A 201 10.31 -4.20 -20.01
N GLY A 202 10.96 -3.18 -19.43
CA GLY A 202 10.64 -2.61 -18.13
C GLY A 202 9.22 -2.06 -18.03
N PHE A 203 8.69 -1.44 -19.09
CA PHE A 203 7.30 -0.97 -19.09
C PHE A 203 6.30 -2.11 -19.03
N ARG A 204 6.59 -3.26 -19.67
CA ARG A 204 5.72 -4.43 -19.61
C ARG A 204 5.68 -5.01 -18.21
N TYR A 205 6.84 -5.15 -17.54
CA TYR A 205 6.91 -5.62 -16.15
C TYR A 205 6.19 -4.68 -15.19
N LEU A 206 6.36 -3.37 -15.35
CA LEU A 206 5.64 -2.38 -14.56
C LEU A 206 4.14 -2.46 -14.79
N SER A 207 3.71 -2.69 -16.03
CA SER A 207 2.28 -2.74 -16.38
C SER A 207 1.59 -4.01 -15.87
N ALA A 208 2.28 -5.15 -15.88
CA ALA A 208 1.75 -6.41 -15.34
C ALA A 208 1.38 -6.30 -13.85
N ASN A 209 2.13 -5.52 -13.08
CA ASN A 209 1.91 -5.37 -11.64
C ASN A 209 0.92 -4.24 -11.26
N LEU A 210 0.47 -3.44 -12.23
CA LEU A 210 -0.37 -2.26 -11.96
C LEU A 210 -1.77 -2.63 -11.43
N ALA A 211 -2.35 -3.73 -11.89
CA ALA A 211 -3.66 -4.17 -11.42
C ALA A 211 -3.62 -4.50 -9.92
N GLN A 212 -2.62 -5.28 -9.50
CA GLN A 212 -2.40 -5.62 -8.09
C GLN A 212 -2.05 -4.38 -7.25
N GLU A 213 -1.21 -3.47 -7.76
CA GLU A 213 -0.88 -2.22 -7.07
C GLU A 213 -2.17 -1.42 -6.81
N ARG A 214 -3.01 -1.19 -7.82
CA ARG A 214 -4.28 -0.46 -7.69
C ARG A 214 -5.25 -1.11 -6.71
N LEU A 215 -5.39 -2.43 -6.77
CA LEU A 215 -6.25 -3.15 -5.83
C LEU A 215 -5.74 -3.02 -4.38
N SER A 216 -4.42 -3.04 -4.16
CA SER A 216 -3.86 -2.82 -2.81
C SER A 216 -4.24 -1.45 -2.24
N ILE A 217 -4.30 -0.43 -3.09
CA ILE A 217 -4.71 0.93 -2.72
C ILE A 217 -6.20 0.95 -2.39
N ALA A 218 -7.02 0.31 -3.23
CA ALA A 218 -8.46 0.17 -2.99
C ALA A 218 -8.75 -0.48 -1.63
N ILE A 219 -8.07 -1.59 -1.31
CA ILE A 219 -8.18 -2.31 -0.03
C ILE A 219 -7.83 -1.39 1.14
N ASN A 220 -6.71 -0.67 1.06
CA ASN A 220 -6.28 0.25 2.12
C ASN A 220 -7.29 1.40 2.33
N SER A 221 -7.80 1.98 1.24
CA SER A 221 -8.80 3.05 1.30
C SER A 221 -10.13 2.57 1.87
N GLN A 222 -10.58 1.38 1.47
CA GLN A 222 -11.78 0.74 2.01
C GLN A 222 -11.65 0.48 3.51
N ALA A 223 -10.54 -0.11 3.95
CA ALA A 223 -10.29 -0.37 5.37
C ALA A 223 -10.20 0.92 6.20
N ALA A 224 -9.63 2.00 5.64
CA ALA A 224 -9.61 3.30 6.29
C ALA A 224 -11.01 3.92 6.45
N ALA A 225 -11.88 3.77 5.43
CA ALA A 225 -13.26 4.22 5.50
C ALA A 225 -14.06 3.45 6.57
N GLU A 226 -13.91 2.12 6.64
CA GLU A 226 -14.51 1.28 7.69
C GLU A 226 -14.08 1.73 9.09
N ALA A 227 -12.78 1.92 9.29
CA ALA A 227 -12.26 2.36 10.57
C ALA A 227 -12.74 3.77 10.96
N ALA A 228 -12.96 4.67 10.00
CA ALA A 228 -13.51 5.99 10.26
C ALA A 228 -14.96 5.92 10.75
N VAL A 229 -15.78 5.07 10.12
CA VAL A 229 -17.17 4.83 10.58
C VAL A 229 -17.20 4.23 11.97
N ASP A 230 -16.37 3.21 12.24
CA ASP A 230 -16.29 2.60 13.57
C ASP A 230 -15.85 3.63 14.63
N THR A 231 -14.83 4.44 14.33
CA THR A 231 -14.35 5.49 15.23
C THR A 231 -15.42 6.53 15.50
N ALA A 232 -16.10 7.02 14.46
CA ALA A 232 -17.17 8.00 14.63
C ALA A 232 -18.34 7.43 15.45
N ALA A 233 -18.76 6.18 15.17
CA ALA A 233 -19.80 5.51 15.94
C ALA A 233 -19.43 5.34 17.41
N GLU A 234 -18.18 5.03 17.73
CA GLU A 234 -17.67 4.98 19.10
C GLU A 234 -17.73 6.35 19.79
N MET A 235 -17.29 7.42 19.11
CA MET A 235 -17.32 8.79 19.65
C MET A 235 -18.74 9.32 19.88
N LEU A 236 -19.70 8.84 19.10
CA LEU A 236 -21.12 9.18 19.21
C LEU A 236 -21.87 8.33 20.24
N ALA A 237 -21.31 7.20 20.70
CA ALA A 237 -22.04 6.20 21.49
C ALA A 237 -22.56 6.72 22.84
N ASP A 238 -21.82 7.62 23.47
CA ASP A 238 -22.18 8.20 24.77
C ASP A 238 -22.98 9.52 24.63
N ARG A 239 -23.35 9.89 23.39
CA ARG A 239 -24.07 11.13 23.08
C ARG A 239 -25.54 10.82 22.80
N ARG A 240 -26.42 11.73 23.22
CA ARG A 240 -27.80 11.75 22.70
C ARG A 240 -27.75 12.28 21.27
N THR A 241 -27.71 11.37 20.30
CA THR A 241 -27.67 11.72 18.86
C THR A 241 -29.06 12.05 18.33
N ASP A 242 -29.14 13.13 17.55
CA ASP A 242 -30.35 13.50 16.82
C ASP A 242 -30.59 12.57 15.62
N GLN A 243 -31.73 12.75 14.96
CA GLN A 243 -32.10 11.90 13.83
C GLN A 243 -31.18 12.12 12.62
N HIS A 244 -30.75 13.36 12.39
CA HIS A 244 -29.84 13.70 11.30
C HIS A 244 -28.52 12.93 11.42
N THR A 245 -27.88 12.96 12.59
CA THR A 245 -26.64 12.22 12.88
C THR A 245 -26.78 10.72 12.62
N LYS A 246 -27.93 10.14 13.00
CA LYS A 246 -28.21 8.71 12.77
C LYS A 246 -28.34 8.38 11.29
N PHE A 247 -29.00 9.24 10.50
CA PHE A 247 -29.10 9.06 9.07
C PHE A 247 -27.74 9.20 8.38
N GLU A 248 -26.91 10.15 8.81
CA GLU A 248 -25.60 10.34 8.22
C GLU A 248 -24.65 9.17 8.46
N ILE A 249 -24.59 8.64 9.69
CA ILE A 249 -23.76 7.48 9.97
C ILE A 249 -24.31 6.22 9.27
N ALA A 250 -25.64 6.08 9.16
CA ALA A 250 -26.25 4.97 8.41
C ALA A 250 -25.91 5.02 6.91
N GLY A 251 -25.89 6.22 6.31
CA GLY A 251 -25.44 6.43 4.94
C GLY A 251 -23.97 6.01 4.76
N CYS A 252 -23.10 6.43 5.66
CA CYS A 252 -21.68 6.04 5.64
C CYS A 252 -21.50 4.52 5.76
N VAL A 253 -22.22 3.87 6.69
CA VAL A 253 -22.20 2.40 6.84
C VAL A 253 -22.61 1.73 5.53
N THR A 254 -23.66 2.23 4.88
CA THR A 254 -24.19 1.68 3.62
C THR A 254 -23.16 1.77 2.49
N GLU A 255 -22.57 2.95 2.27
CA GLU A 255 -21.55 3.14 1.24
C GLU A 255 -20.32 2.25 1.49
N VAL A 256 -19.87 2.17 2.74
CA VAL A 256 -18.74 1.31 3.11
C VAL A 256 -19.04 -0.17 2.86
N ARG A 257 -20.26 -0.64 3.12
CA ARG A 257 -20.65 -2.03 2.81
C ARG A 257 -20.63 -2.30 1.30
N ALA A 258 -21.05 -1.35 0.48
CA ALA A 258 -20.98 -1.47 -0.98
C ALA A 258 -19.51 -1.54 -1.46
N GLY A 259 -18.64 -0.67 -0.95
CA GLY A 259 -17.20 -0.70 -1.27
C GLY A 259 -16.52 -2.01 -0.86
N ARG A 260 -16.92 -2.59 0.28
CA ARG A 260 -16.41 -3.90 0.71
C ARG A 260 -16.75 -5.00 -0.29
N ALA A 261 -17.98 -5.06 -0.78
CA ALA A 261 -18.40 -6.05 -1.78
C ALA A 261 -17.60 -5.94 -3.09
N LEU A 262 -17.31 -4.71 -3.52
CA LEU A 262 -16.46 -4.46 -4.69
C LEU A 262 -15.03 -4.96 -4.46
N VAL A 263 -14.42 -4.59 -3.32
CA VAL A 263 -13.07 -5.04 -2.96
C VAL A 263 -12.97 -6.56 -2.86
N ASP A 264 -13.94 -7.21 -2.24
CA ASP A 264 -13.93 -8.67 -2.05
C ASP A 264 -14.07 -9.39 -3.39
N THR A 265 -14.89 -8.87 -4.30
CA THR A 265 -15.00 -9.36 -5.69
C THR A 265 -13.67 -9.20 -6.44
N SER A 266 -13.08 -8.01 -6.44
CA SER A 266 -11.80 -7.77 -7.12
C SER A 266 -10.66 -8.60 -6.53
N LEU A 267 -10.67 -8.85 -5.22
CA LEU A 267 -9.69 -9.71 -4.56
C LEU A 267 -9.86 -11.18 -4.98
N ALA A 268 -11.10 -11.66 -5.10
CA ALA A 268 -11.36 -13.00 -5.63
C ALA A 268 -10.84 -13.14 -7.06
N SER A 269 -11.10 -12.15 -7.95
CA SER A 269 -10.55 -12.13 -9.31
C SER A 269 -9.02 -12.11 -9.33
N LEU A 270 -8.37 -11.37 -8.43
CA LEU A 270 -6.91 -11.37 -8.34
C LEU A 270 -6.37 -12.76 -7.98
N VAL A 271 -6.99 -13.42 -6.99
CA VAL A 271 -6.60 -14.77 -6.56
C VAL A 271 -6.82 -15.79 -7.67
N ALA A 272 -7.86 -15.62 -8.49
CA ALA A 272 -8.11 -16.45 -9.66
C ALA A 272 -7.18 -16.16 -10.86
N GLY A 273 -6.40 -15.07 -10.82
CA GLY A 273 -5.58 -14.63 -11.95
C GLY A 273 -6.37 -13.93 -13.05
N GLU A 274 -7.60 -13.50 -12.76
CA GLU A 274 -8.58 -12.93 -13.70
C GLU A 274 -8.77 -11.41 -13.53
N LEU A 275 -8.13 -10.80 -12.52
CA LEU A 275 -8.24 -9.36 -12.32
C LEU A 275 -7.53 -8.59 -13.44
N ASP A 276 -8.32 -7.94 -14.29
CA ASP A 276 -7.80 -7.09 -15.34
C ASP A 276 -7.46 -5.67 -14.84
N GLY A 277 -6.83 -4.89 -15.74
CA GLY A 277 -6.40 -3.53 -15.42
C GLY A 277 -7.54 -2.51 -15.26
N ALA A 278 -8.71 -2.77 -15.85
CA ALA A 278 -9.88 -1.89 -15.84
C ALA A 278 -10.69 -2.10 -14.56
N ASP A 279 -10.94 -3.34 -14.17
CA ASP A 279 -11.59 -3.70 -12.91
C ASP A 279 -10.76 -3.23 -11.70
N ALA A 280 -9.44 -3.39 -11.76
CA ALA A 280 -8.55 -2.85 -10.75
C ALA A 280 -8.61 -1.30 -10.67
N ALA A 281 -8.75 -0.64 -11.82
CA ALA A 281 -8.92 0.82 -11.87
C ALA A 281 -10.27 1.28 -11.31
N LEU A 282 -11.34 0.52 -11.57
CA LEU A 282 -12.68 0.74 -11.03
C LEU A 282 -12.67 0.61 -9.50
N ALA A 283 -12.11 -0.48 -8.98
CA ALA A 283 -11.97 -0.69 -7.53
C ALA A 283 -11.20 0.44 -6.86
N LYS A 284 -10.06 0.85 -7.43
CA LYS A 284 -9.24 1.95 -6.89
C LYS A 284 -9.99 3.27 -6.94
N LEU A 285 -10.62 3.61 -8.06
CA LEU A 285 -11.38 4.85 -8.19
C LEU A 285 -12.49 4.93 -7.14
N TYR A 286 -13.34 3.89 -7.08
CA TYR A 286 -14.46 3.86 -6.17
C TYR A 286 -14.02 3.98 -4.71
N CYS A 287 -13.08 3.13 -4.28
CA CYS A 287 -12.67 3.06 -2.87
C CYS A 287 -11.91 4.31 -2.40
N THR A 288 -11.11 4.92 -3.26
CA THR A 288 -10.36 6.15 -2.88
C THR A 288 -11.26 7.38 -2.78
N GLU A 289 -12.29 7.49 -3.64
CA GLU A 289 -13.30 8.55 -3.51
C GLU A 289 -14.25 8.29 -2.32
N LEU A 290 -14.65 7.03 -2.11
CA LEU A 290 -15.43 6.60 -0.94
C LEU A 290 -14.73 6.98 0.37
N GLN A 291 -13.43 6.67 0.50
CA GLN A 291 -12.64 7.04 1.67
C GLN A 291 -12.72 8.55 1.92
N GLY A 292 -12.58 9.37 0.88
CA GLY A 292 -12.69 10.82 0.99
C GLY A 292 -14.03 11.26 1.58
N ARG A 293 -15.15 10.81 1.01
CA ARG A 293 -16.50 11.18 1.46
C ARG A 293 -16.80 10.70 2.87
N VAL A 294 -16.51 9.43 3.16
CA VAL A 294 -16.84 8.81 4.45
C VAL A 294 -16.01 9.40 5.58
N VAL A 295 -14.71 9.59 5.38
CA VAL A 295 -13.84 10.17 6.43
C VAL A 295 -14.24 11.61 6.72
N ASP A 296 -14.53 12.40 5.69
CA ASP A 296 -15.00 13.78 5.83
C ASP A 296 -16.31 13.85 6.62
N ARG A 297 -17.31 13.04 6.26
CA ARG A 297 -18.58 12.97 6.98
C ARG A 297 -18.39 12.51 8.44
N CYS A 298 -17.59 11.47 8.66
CA CYS A 298 -17.28 10.98 10.01
C CYS A 298 -16.60 12.04 10.88
N LEU A 299 -15.67 12.81 10.29
CA LEU A 299 -15.00 13.92 10.97
C LEU A 299 -16.00 15.03 11.35
N GLN A 300 -16.89 15.40 10.44
CA GLN A 300 -17.94 16.39 10.68
C GLN A 300 -18.87 15.96 11.84
N LEU A 301 -19.29 14.69 11.87
CA LEU A 301 -20.14 14.16 12.95
C LEU A 301 -19.41 14.11 14.32
N ALA A 302 -18.11 13.86 14.32
CA ALA A 302 -17.30 13.86 15.53
C ALA A 302 -17.05 15.28 16.09
N GLY A 303 -17.22 16.32 15.27
CA GLY A 303 -17.05 17.72 15.65
C GLY A 303 -15.62 18.04 16.09
N SER A 304 -15.49 18.98 17.02
CA SER A 304 -14.18 19.48 17.49
C SER A 304 -13.30 18.39 18.10
N ASP A 305 -13.87 17.35 18.71
CA ASP A 305 -13.11 16.20 19.21
C ASP A 305 -12.46 15.41 18.08
N GLY A 306 -13.15 15.27 16.94
CA GLY A 306 -12.63 14.62 15.75
C GLY A 306 -11.48 15.39 15.08
N TYR A 307 -11.53 16.72 15.14
CA TYR A 307 -10.56 17.63 14.51
C TYR A 307 -9.21 17.69 15.23
N ARG A 308 -9.13 17.27 16.50
CA ARG A 308 -7.88 17.29 17.28
C ARG A 308 -6.83 16.36 16.68
N TRP A 309 -5.57 16.77 16.73
CA TRP A 309 -4.44 15.93 16.30
C TRP A 309 -4.35 14.58 17.02
N SER A 310 -4.84 14.50 18.26
CA SER A 310 -4.91 13.25 19.03
C SER A 310 -5.93 12.25 18.48
N SER A 311 -6.94 12.72 17.73
CA SER A 311 -7.95 11.87 17.09
C SER A 311 -7.40 11.16 15.85
N SER A 312 -7.82 9.91 15.66
CA SER A 312 -7.54 9.16 14.44
C SER A 312 -8.31 9.68 13.24
N LEU A 313 -9.48 10.33 13.41
CA LEU A 313 -10.28 10.85 12.30
C LEU A 313 -9.60 12.02 11.59
N GLY A 314 -9.11 13.03 12.33
CA GLY A 314 -8.37 14.14 11.75
C GLY A 314 -7.12 13.68 10.99
N ARG A 315 -6.39 12.67 11.51
CA ARG A 315 -5.25 12.08 10.78
C ARG A 315 -5.70 11.30 9.55
N ALA A 316 -6.77 10.50 9.65
CA ALA A 316 -7.31 9.74 8.53
C ALA A 316 -7.73 10.65 7.37
N TYR A 317 -8.26 11.85 7.68
CA TYR A 317 -8.62 12.86 6.69
C TYR A 317 -7.39 13.33 5.89
N LEU A 318 -6.30 13.67 6.59
CA LEU A 318 -5.04 14.10 5.97
C LEU A 318 -4.37 12.96 5.19
N ASP A 319 -4.29 11.78 5.80
CA ASP A 319 -3.63 10.59 5.23
C ASP A 319 -4.36 10.07 3.99
N GLY A 320 -5.70 10.11 4.01
CA GLY A 320 -6.53 9.63 2.90
C GLY A 320 -6.51 10.55 1.68
N ARG A 321 -6.14 11.82 1.82
CA ARG A 321 -6.23 12.79 0.70
C ARG A 321 -5.42 12.35 -0.52
N VAL A 322 -4.26 11.75 -0.31
CA VAL A 322 -3.30 11.44 -1.38
C VAL A 322 -3.61 10.12 -2.10
N SER A 323 -4.51 9.28 -1.59
CA SER A 323 -4.89 8.00 -2.23
C SER A 323 -5.52 8.19 -3.61
N ARG A 324 -6.15 9.35 -3.85
CA ARG A 324 -6.70 9.79 -5.14
C ARG A 324 -5.64 10.26 -6.15
N ILE A 325 -4.37 10.35 -5.74
CA ILE A 325 -3.28 10.91 -6.54
C ILE A 325 -2.25 9.83 -6.91
N TYR A 326 -1.73 9.07 -5.94
CA TYR A 326 -0.73 8.04 -6.21
C TYR A 326 -1.36 6.76 -6.79
N GLY A 327 -0.53 5.89 -7.39
CA GLY A 327 -1.01 4.69 -8.09
C GLY A 327 -1.83 4.97 -9.35
N GLY A 328 -1.74 6.22 -9.85
CA GLY A 328 -2.58 6.80 -10.89
C GLY A 328 -3.73 7.61 -10.28
N SER A 329 -3.92 8.84 -10.76
CA SER A 329 -4.97 9.71 -10.24
C SER A 329 -6.37 9.17 -10.55
N SER A 330 -7.39 9.69 -9.87
CA SER A 330 -8.80 9.38 -10.18
C SER A 330 -9.12 9.60 -11.66
N GLU A 331 -8.56 10.63 -12.29
CA GLU A 331 -8.73 10.93 -13.72
C GLU A 331 -8.07 9.87 -14.60
N ILE A 332 -6.88 9.39 -14.24
CA ILE A 332 -6.22 8.30 -14.96
C ILE A 332 -7.03 7.00 -14.84
N MET A 333 -7.65 6.73 -13.68
CA MET A 333 -8.53 5.57 -13.56
C MET A 333 -9.73 5.70 -14.50
N LYS A 334 -10.35 6.88 -14.60
CA LYS A 334 -11.43 7.15 -15.54
C LYS A 334 -11.00 6.93 -16.99
N VAL A 335 -9.80 7.37 -17.38
CA VAL A 335 -9.24 7.12 -18.73
C VAL A 335 -9.11 5.62 -19.01
N ILE A 336 -8.63 4.84 -18.05
CA ILE A 336 -8.48 3.38 -18.21
C ILE A 336 -9.85 2.71 -18.37
N ILE A 337 -10.81 3.10 -17.54
CA ILE A 337 -12.18 2.56 -17.57
C ILE A 337 -12.87 2.95 -18.89
N ALA A 338 -12.77 4.21 -19.32
CA ALA A 338 -13.34 4.68 -20.59
C ALA A 338 -12.79 3.89 -21.78
N LYS A 339 -11.47 3.72 -21.83
CA LYS A 339 -10.82 2.93 -22.87
C LYS A 339 -11.29 1.47 -22.89
N ALA A 340 -11.46 0.85 -21.72
CA ALA A 340 -11.97 -0.52 -21.61
C ALA A 340 -13.44 -0.63 -22.07
N ALA A 341 -14.22 0.44 -21.92
CA ALA A 341 -15.58 0.55 -22.44
C ALA A 341 -15.63 0.88 -23.95
N GLY A 342 -14.49 1.05 -24.62
CA GLY A 342 -14.42 1.37 -26.05
C GLY A 342 -14.63 2.84 -26.40
N LEU A 343 -14.48 3.76 -25.43
CA LEU A 343 -14.65 5.21 -25.59
C LEU A 343 -13.32 5.97 -25.71
#